data_AF-A0A936SWC1-F1
#
_entry.id   AF-A0A936SWC1-F1
#
_cell.length_a   1.000
_cell.length_b   1.000
_cell.length_c   1.000
_cell.angle_alpha   90.00
_cell.angle_beta   90.00
_cell.angle_gamma   90.00
#
_symmetry.space_group_name_H-M   'P 1'
#
loop_
_entity.id
_entity.type
_entity.pdbx_description
1 polymer ?
#
loop_
_entity_poly.entity_id
_entity_poly.type
_entity_poly.pdbx_seq_one_letter_code
_entity_poly.pdbx_strand_id
1 'polypeptide(L)'
;MQTLSHKELVGYVELQVGSLKVEVPIRAASQGNPNEPLAKFETEGNAFAILVRGDVSSKPVERAMQEAAIEAVKHLSRKLLN
;
A
#
# COMPACT_ATOMS: atom_id res chain seq x y z
N MET A 1 -6.68 -6.32 -16.58
CA MET A 1 -5.74 -6.32 -15.44
C MET A 1 -5.09 -4.95 -15.40
N GLN A 2 -5.50 -4.05 -14.50
CA GLN A 2 -4.81 -2.75 -14.35
C GLN A 2 -3.52 -2.99 -13.59
N THR A 3 -2.39 -2.77 -14.25
CA THR A 3 -1.07 -2.90 -13.61
C THR A 3 -0.83 -1.71 -12.66
N LEU A 4 -0.17 -1.95 -11.53
CA LEU A 4 0.10 -0.96 -10.46
C LEU A 4 0.70 0.35 -11.00
N SER A 5 1.47 0.26 -12.09
CA SER A 5 2.11 1.40 -12.76
C SER A 5 1.13 2.42 -13.36
N HIS A 6 -0.10 2.02 -13.68
CA HIS A 6 -1.11 2.93 -14.26
C HIS A 6 -1.94 3.69 -13.22
N LYS A 7 -1.79 3.37 -11.93
CA LYS A 7 -2.51 4.04 -10.85
C LYS A 7 -1.74 5.28 -10.41
N GLU A 8 -2.46 6.38 -10.22
CA GLU A 8 -1.89 7.70 -9.87
C GLU A 8 -1.10 7.61 -8.56
N LEU A 9 0.17 8.03 -8.59
CA LEU A 9 1.01 8.10 -7.39
C LEU A 9 0.61 9.33 -6.59
N VAL A 10 0.17 9.11 -5.35
CA VAL A 10 -0.31 10.18 -4.45
C VAL A 10 0.65 10.43 -3.28
N GLY A 11 1.63 9.55 -3.07
CA GLY A 11 2.64 9.74 -2.04
C GLY A 11 3.46 8.49 -1.77
N TYR A 12 4.16 8.50 -0.65
CA TYR A 12 4.96 7.39 -0.16
C TYR A 12 4.72 7.23 1.34
N VAL A 13 4.77 5.99 1.82
CA VAL A 13 4.86 5.69 3.24
C VAL A 13 6.25 5.13 3.53
N GLU A 14 6.93 5.70 4.52
CA GLU A 14 8.18 5.14 5.04
C GLU A 14 7.83 4.00 6.00
N LEU A 15 8.31 2.79 5.70
CA LEU A 15 8.16 1.63 6.55
C LEU A 15 9.52 1.21 7.13
N GLN A 16 9.54 1.03 8.44
CA GLN A 16 10.67 0.43 9.15
C GLN A 16 10.55 -1.09 9.08
N VAL A 17 11.45 -1.76 8.34
CA VAL A 17 11.54 -3.22 8.25
C VAL A 17 12.86 -3.67 8.88
N GLY A 18 12.83 -3.93 10.19
CA GLY A 18 14.05 -4.17 10.97
C GLY A 18 14.93 -2.93 11.01
N SER A 19 16.18 -3.05 10.56
CA SER A 19 17.12 -1.93 10.44
C SER A 19 16.99 -1.14 9.12
N LEU A 20 16.18 -1.63 8.18
CA LEU A 20 16.00 -1.02 6.87
C LEU A 20 14.80 -0.07 6.86
N LYS A 21 14.98 1.06 6.20
CA LYS A 21 13.89 1.97 5.84
C LYS A 21 13.49 1.68 4.39
N VAL A 22 12.22 1.37 4.18
CA VAL A 22 11.67 1.06 2.85
C VAL A 22 10.56 2.05 2.54
N GLU A 23 10.69 2.77 1.44
CA GLU A 23 9.63 3.63 0.94
C GLU A 23 8.66 2.82 0.09
N VAL A 24 7.39 2.75 0.52
CA VAL A 24 6.33 2.08 -0.22
C VAL A 24 5.47 3.13 -0.91
N PRO A 25 5.32 3.09 -2.25
CA PRO A 25 4.50 4.05 -2.96
C PRO A 25 3.01 3.87 -2.62
N ILE A 26 2.33 5.00 -2.41
CA ILE A 26 0.88 5.08 -2.21
C ILE A 26 0.26 5.51 -3.54
N ARG A 27 -0.71 4.75 -4.03
CA ARG A 27 -1.40 5.05 -5.28
C ARG A 27 -2.90 5.16 -5.08
N ALA A 28 -3.54 6.13 -5.73
CA ALA A 28 -4.98 6.23 -5.75
C ALA A 28 -5.57 5.15 -6.66
N ALA A 29 -6.56 4.41 -6.16
CA ALA A 29 -7.33 3.50 -6.97
C ALA A 29 -8.55 4.24 -7.54
N SER A 30 -8.55 4.41 -8.86
CA SER A 30 -9.58 5.19 -9.59
C SER A 30 -10.98 4.58 -9.50
N GLN A 31 -11.08 3.26 -9.33
CA GLN A 31 -12.32 2.52 -9.09
C GLN A 31 -11.99 1.28 -8.26
N GLY A 32 -12.77 1.02 -7.21
CA GLY A 32 -12.72 -0.25 -6.51
C GLY A 32 -14.09 -0.66 -6.05
N ASN A 33 -14.27 -1.94 -5.77
CA ASN A 33 -15.55 -2.47 -5.31
C ASN A 33 -15.88 -1.88 -3.92
N PRO A 34 -17.09 -1.38 -3.64
CA PRO A 34 -17.45 -0.88 -2.30
C PRO A 34 -17.22 -1.90 -1.17
N ASN A 35 -17.11 -3.19 -1.49
CA ASN A 35 -16.78 -4.26 -0.54
C ASN A 35 -15.28 -4.45 -0.28
N GLU A 36 -14.39 -3.80 -1.03
CA GLU A 36 -12.95 -3.83 -0.76
C GLU A 36 -12.59 -2.84 0.38
N PRO A 37 -11.46 -3.04 1.06
CA PRO A 37 -10.98 -2.10 2.07
C PRO A 37 -10.58 -0.73 1.46
N LEU A 38 -10.61 0.32 2.29
CA LEU A 38 -10.29 1.70 1.89
C LEU A 38 -8.81 1.88 1.51
N ALA A 39 -7.93 1.09 2.11
CA ALA A 39 -6.57 0.94 1.64
C ALA A 39 -6.15 -0.53 1.69
N LYS A 40 -5.27 -0.94 0.77
CA LYS A 40 -4.74 -2.30 0.72
C LYS A 40 -3.33 -2.32 0.16
N PHE A 41 -2.52 -3.24 0.63
CA PHE A 41 -1.22 -3.51 0.05
C PHE A 41 -1.38 -4.45 -1.15
N GLU A 42 -0.87 -4.03 -2.31
CA GLU A 42 -0.84 -4.87 -3.52
C GLU A 42 0.59 -5.09 -3.98
N THR A 43 0.84 -6.29 -4.49
CA THR A 43 2.10 -6.68 -5.11
C THR A 43 1.83 -7.18 -6.53
N GLU A 44 2.68 -6.77 -7.46
CA GLU A 44 2.62 -7.20 -8.86
C GLU A 44 4.05 -7.51 -9.33
N GLY A 45 4.40 -8.79 -9.37
CA GLY A 45 5.76 -9.24 -9.64
C GLY A 45 6.75 -8.69 -8.60
N ASN A 46 7.62 -7.78 -9.03
CA ASN A 46 8.58 -7.09 -8.15
C ASN A 46 8.12 -5.70 -7.68
N ALA A 47 6.99 -5.20 -8.21
CA ALA A 47 6.41 -3.94 -7.76
C ALA A 47 5.51 -4.16 -6.54
N PHE A 48 5.51 -3.19 -5.63
CA PHE A 48 4.64 -3.17 -4.46
C PHE A 48 4.12 -1.75 -4.25
N ALA A 49 2.87 -1.60 -3.82
CA ALA A 49 2.26 -0.31 -3.54
C ALA A 49 1.10 -0.46 -2.54
N ILE A 50 0.81 0.59 -1.79
CA ILE A 50 -0.45 0.70 -1.06
C ILE A 50 -1.45 1.41 -1.95
N LEU A 51 -2.57 0.78 -2.23
CA LEU A 51 -3.68 1.40 -2.92
C LEU A 51 -4.63 2.03 -1.93
N VAL A 52 -5.03 3.27 -2.19
CA VAL A 52 -5.98 4.00 -1.36
C VAL A 52 -7.19 4.40 -2.19
N ARG A 53 -8.37 4.31 -1.58
CA ARG A 53 -9.65 4.75 -2.11
C ARG A 53 -10.31 5.70 -1.12
N GLY A 54 -10.82 6.80 -1.65
CA GLY A 54 -11.41 7.88 -0.86
C GLY A 54 -10.38 8.92 -0.43
N ASP A 55 -10.84 9.83 0.43
CA ASP A 55 -10.03 10.95 0.91
C ASP A 55 -8.99 10.47 1.92
N VAL A 56 -7.71 10.66 1.57
CA VAL A 56 -6.54 10.37 2.41
C VAL A 56 -6.57 11.10 3.75
N SER A 57 -7.32 12.19 3.85
CA SER A 57 -7.50 12.97 5.08
C SER A 57 -8.53 12.37 6.05
N SER A 58 -9.22 11.31 5.64
CA SER A 58 -10.28 10.71 6.45
C SER A 58 -9.73 9.66 7.43
N LYS A 59 -10.21 9.69 8.68
CA LYS A 59 -9.84 8.70 9.72
C LYS A 59 -10.01 7.23 9.30
N PRO A 60 -11.07 6.86 8.56
CA PRO A 60 -11.22 5.49 8.08
C PRO A 60 -10.13 5.06 7.09
N VAL A 61 -9.67 5.99 6.24
CA VAL A 61 -8.57 5.74 5.30
C VAL A 61 -7.24 5.64 6.03
N GLU A 62 -6.99 6.50 7.01
CA GLU A 62 -5.77 6.43 7.85
C GLU A 62 -5.65 5.06 8.53
N ARG A 63 -6.73 4.56 9.13
CA ARG A 63 -6.73 3.23 9.76
C ARG A 63 -6.48 2.12 8.74
N ALA A 64 -7.15 2.16 7.60
CA ALA A 64 -6.92 1.17 6.55
C ALA A 64 -5.48 1.23 6.00
N MET A 65 -4.89 2.42 5.95
CA MET A 65 -3.50 2.62 5.52
C MET A 65 -2.51 2.02 6.52
N GLN A 66 -2.78 2.16 7.83
CA GLN A 66 -1.99 1.50 8.87
C GLN A 66 -2.07 -0.02 8.76
N GLU A 67 -3.25 -0.58 8.52
CA GLU A 67 -3.44 -2.02 8.31
C GLU A 67 -2.67 -2.50 7.06
N ALA A 68 -2.77 -1.79 5.94
CA ALA A 68 -2.02 -2.08 4.72
C ALA A 68 -0.49 -1.96 4.93
N ALA A 69 -0.03 -0.99 5.72
CA ALA A 69 1.38 -0.83 6.07
C ALA A 69 1.91 -2.03 6.89
N ILE A 70 1.11 -2.54 7.84
CA ILE A 70 1.46 -3.76 8.60
C ILE A 70 1.59 -4.96 7.67
N GLU A 71 0.68 -5.12 6.71
CA GLU A 71 0.78 -6.18 5.69
C GLU A 71 2.03 -6.02 4.82
N ALA A 72 2.35 -4.79 4.40
CA ALA A 72 3.56 -4.49 3.64
C ALA A 72 4.83 -4.88 4.42
N VAL A 73 4.94 -4.52 5.70
CA VAL A 73 6.07 -4.91 6.55
C VAL A 73 6.19 -6.43 6.68
N LYS A 74 5.07 -7.14 6.89
CA LYS A 74 5.06 -8.61 6.95
C LYS A 74 5.51 -9.25 5.64
N HIS A 75 5.12 -8.66 4.50
CA HIS A 75 5.54 -9.16 3.19
C HIS A 75 7.03 -8.90 2.94
N LEU A 76 7.48 -7.67 3.18
CA LEU A 76 8.86 -7.24 2.96
C LEU A 76 9.84 -7.97 3.90
N SER A 77 9.50 -8.11 5.18
CA SER A 77 10.33 -8.87 6.13
C SER A 77 10.54 -10.33 5.69
N ARG A 78 9.50 -11.00 5.18
CA ARG A 78 9.63 -12.36 4.63
C ARG A 78 10.49 -12.42 3.37
N LYS A 79 10.44 -11.39 2.52
CA LYS A 79 11.24 -11.33 1.29
C LYS A 79 12.71 -11.00 1.58
N LEU A 80 13.02 -10.36 2.71
CA LEU A 80 14.38 -10.03 3.14
C LEU A 80 15.05 -11.14 3.97
N LEU A 81 14.27 -12.06 4.53
CA LEU A 81 14.76 -13.20 5.32
C LEU A 81 15.02 -14.47 4.48
N ASN A 82 14.65 -14.45 3.20
CA ASN A 82 14.93 -15.51 2.22
C ASN A 82 15.94 -15.02 1.18
#